data_AF-A0A2E5XX01-F1
#
_entry.id   AF-A0A2E5XX01-F1
#
_cell.length_a   1.000
_cell.length_b   1.000
_cell.length_c   1.000
_cell.angle_alpha   90.00
_cell.angle_beta   90.00
_cell.angle_gamma   90.00
#
_symmetry.space_group_name_H-M   'P 1'
#
loop_
_entity.id
_entity.type
_entity.pdbx_description
1 polymer ?
#
loop_
_entity_poly.entity_id
_entity_poly.type
_entity_poly.pdbx_seq_one_letter_code
_entity_poly.pdbx_strand_id
1 'polypeptide(L)'
;MKMSFTFFFAILLNSIFGQCEDNEYSTIGVLDDINEEIYNDDESVNAYSIYSWTSDNINRILSGNGIPNHEVGTFPNPNNPNTISEQNVNETFTLCPIIVSENGEPVGGPARAIAYAINSVKFDPATAGRCNDEGECSLAQGQGNWNIEALGHETFDFGDDMNHAHVQPTGEYHYHGIPELLIDFLGDEQGMILVGWASDGFPVYARYGYSDPNDSTSELVSLQPSWKLKETPDEGRPDTLTVLGGGPGQTYPNIPIPMGAFTQDFEYEENHGDLDECNGRIGVTPEFPDGIYYYMVTDGFPYFTRCLKGDFDNTGGGGGGPDCEDVPPGNPCCGDGICGGPETEENCPGDCAAGNTGPSLINFSIYADTINTAEESVSIGYIIEAEDSDSYLSNFSLRLIINGGPMNGGEMLESSGDFDTGLMSSLIIGVIEIPTGTTEGHWNIRIVLEDDLGVITNLGPNDLENQNFQNYIYVNNAILGSNYENVPKQYLLHQNYPNPFNPITTLKYALPEAAFVKITVFDMSGNTVKTLVNERKSSGFKSIQWNATNNQGQPVSGGVYFFTIQSGNFVETKKMILLK
;
A
#
# COMPACT_ATOMS: atom_id res chain seq x y z
N MET A 1 -2.46 9.70 -14.92
CA MET A 1 -1.28 10.11 -15.71
C MET A 1 -0.07 9.57 -14.98
N LYS A 2 0.37 8.33 -15.26
CA LYS A 2 1.65 7.84 -14.72
C LYS A 2 2.76 8.51 -15.51
N MET A 3 3.68 9.18 -14.83
CA MET A 3 4.98 9.51 -15.37
C MET A 3 5.70 8.19 -15.67
N SER A 4 5.64 7.75 -16.92
CA SER A 4 6.61 6.78 -17.43
C SER A 4 7.94 7.53 -17.49
N PHE A 5 8.83 7.30 -16.52
CA PHE A 5 10.25 7.60 -16.71
C PHE A 5 10.82 6.61 -17.72
N THR A 6 10.52 6.86 -19.00
CA THR A 6 11.31 6.30 -20.08
C THR A 6 12.68 6.97 -19.96
N PHE A 7 13.63 6.30 -19.31
CA PHE A 7 15.03 6.71 -19.24
C PHE A 7 15.62 6.71 -20.66
N PHE A 8 15.42 7.80 -21.38
CA PHE A 8 16.28 8.12 -22.51
C PHE A 8 17.57 8.67 -21.91
N PHE A 9 18.59 7.80 -21.87
CA PHE A 9 19.98 8.19 -21.64
C PHE A 9 20.45 9.04 -22.83
N ALA A 10 19.99 10.29 -22.91
CA ALA A 10 20.61 11.29 -23.73
C ALA A 10 21.86 11.76 -22.97
N ILE A 11 23.00 11.12 -23.24
CA ILE A 11 24.31 11.64 -22.85
C ILE A 11 24.54 12.93 -23.65
N LEU A 12 23.94 14.03 -23.20
CA LEU A 12 24.46 15.35 -23.44
C LEU A 12 25.61 15.52 -22.46
N LEU A 13 26.82 15.24 -22.96
CA LEU A 13 28.08 15.64 -22.34
C LEU A 13 28.12 17.18 -22.26
N ASN A 14 27.41 17.75 -21.29
CA ASN A 14 27.82 18.97 -20.65
C ASN A 14 28.46 18.54 -19.34
N SER A 15 29.79 18.51 -19.37
CA SER A 15 30.63 18.36 -18.18
C SER A 15 30.28 19.43 -17.15
N ILE A 16 29.47 19.09 -16.14
CA ILE A 16 29.37 19.83 -14.89
C ILE A 16 30.49 19.31 -14.00
N PHE A 17 31.71 19.84 -14.20
CA PHE A 17 32.80 19.63 -13.26
C PHE A 17 32.61 20.61 -12.09
N GLY A 18 32.43 20.07 -10.87
CA GLY A 18 32.68 20.75 -9.60
C GLY A 18 31.54 21.60 -9.04
N GLN A 19 30.56 20.95 -8.40
CA GLN A 19 29.58 21.64 -7.55
C GLN A 19 29.73 21.23 -6.08
N CYS A 20 29.88 19.93 -5.81
CA CYS A 20 30.24 19.41 -4.50
C CYS A 20 31.77 19.27 -4.36
N GLU A 21 32.29 19.42 -3.14
CA GLU A 21 33.71 19.23 -2.81
C GLU A 21 34.12 17.74 -2.82
N ASP A 22 35.42 17.43 -2.91
CA ASP A 22 35.95 16.05 -3.06
C ASP A 22 35.59 15.10 -1.89
N ASN A 23 35.12 15.64 -0.75
CA ASN A 23 34.72 14.93 0.46
C ASN A 23 33.19 14.86 0.65
N GLU A 24 32.42 15.38 -0.30
CA GLU A 24 30.95 15.42 -0.27
C GLU A 24 30.37 14.36 -1.20
N TYR A 25 29.17 13.89 -0.89
CA TYR A 25 28.36 13.14 -1.84
C TYR A 25 27.63 14.11 -2.78
N SER A 26 27.13 13.61 -3.92
CA SER A 26 26.34 14.40 -4.87
C SER A 26 25.00 13.74 -5.11
N THR A 27 23.92 14.50 -4.93
CA THR A 27 22.54 14.09 -5.25
C THR A 27 21.93 14.90 -6.39
N ILE A 28 22.77 15.67 -7.10
CA ILE A 28 22.40 16.52 -8.23
C ILE A 28 21.84 15.68 -9.38
N GLY A 29 20.72 16.13 -9.96
CA GLY A 29 20.04 15.47 -11.07
C GLY A 29 19.19 14.28 -10.68
N VAL A 30 19.03 14.00 -9.38
CA VAL A 30 18.22 12.90 -8.87
C VAL A 30 16.95 13.47 -8.23
N LEU A 31 15.82 13.25 -8.90
CA LEU A 31 14.48 13.66 -8.46
C LEU A 31 14.39 15.15 -8.07
N ASP A 32 15.06 16.01 -8.84
CA ASP A 32 15.14 17.46 -8.65
C ASP A 32 14.49 18.27 -9.80
N ASP A 33 13.67 17.61 -10.61
CA ASP A 33 12.80 18.22 -11.64
C ASP A 33 11.44 17.50 -11.66
N ILE A 34 10.77 17.49 -10.51
CA ILE A 34 9.43 16.93 -10.33
C ILE A 34 8.44 18.09 -10.19
N ASN A 35 7.30 18.00 -10.87
CA ASN A 35 6.20 18.92 -10.71
C ASN A 35 4.89 18.19 -11.00
N GLU A 36 4.19 17.79 -9.96
CA GLU A 36 3.01 16.91 -10.03
C GLU A 36 1.79 17.56 -9.38
N GLU A 37 0.64 17.29 -10.00
CA GLU A 37 -0.69 17.64 -9.49
C GLU A 37 -1.59 16.43 -9.72
N ILE A 38 -1.92 15.73 -8.63
CA ILE A 38 -2.61 14.43 -8.66
C ILE A 38 -3.85 14.53 -7.79
N TYR A 39 -5.03 14.33 -8.37
CA TYR A 39 -6.25 14.27 -7.58
C TYR A 39 -6.30 12.96 -6.79
N ASN A 40 -6.44 13.06 -5.48
CA ASN A 40 -6.66 11.92 -4.59
C ASN A 40 -8.15 11.88 -4.23
N ASP A 41 -8.83 10.84 -4.72
CA ASP A 41 -10.27 10.61 -4.57
C ASP A 41 -10.63 9.77 -3.34
N ASP A 42 -9.66 9.47 -2.47
CA ASP A 42 -9.92 8.88 -1.17
C ASP A 42 -10.91 9.75 -0.37
N GLU A 43 -11.86 9.12 0.31
CA GLU A 43 -12.91 9.80 1.09
C GLU A 43 -12.35 10.77 2.13
N SER A 44 -11.20 10.43 2.70
CA SER A 44 -10.54 11.17 3.76
C SER A 44 -9.71 12.34 3.24
N VAL A 45 -9.44 12.37 1.93
CA VAL A 45 -8.58 13.36 1.28
C VAL A 45 -9.40 14.28 0.37
N ASN A 46 -10.00 13.74 -0.69
CA ASN A 46 -10.80 14.49 -1.68
C ASN A 46 -10.15 15.81 -2.16
N ALA A 47 -8.84 15.81 -2.37
CA ALA A 47 -8.03 17.00 -2.67
C ALA A 47 -6.91 16.67 -3.66
N TYR A 48 -6.34 17.70 -4.29
CA TYR A 48 -5.15 17.53 -5.12
C TYR A 48 -3.90 17.42 -4.24
N SER A 49 -3.10 16.39 -4.46
CA SER A 49 -1.71 16.35 -4.03
C SER A 49 -0.88 17.17 -5.01
N ILE A 50 -0.31 18.26 -4.52
CA ILE A 50 0.46 19.21 -5.33
C ILE A 50 1.85 19.29 -4.72
N TYR A 51 2.86 18.93 -5.49
CA TYR A 51 4.24 18.98 -5.04
C TYR A 51 5.20 19.18 -6.20
N SER A 52 6.30 19.86 -5.90
CA SER A 52 7.42 20.05 -6.79
C SER A 52 8.73 19.87 -6.04
N TRP A 53 9.66 19.18 -6.70
CA TRP A 53 11.06 19.11 -6.32
C TRP A 53 11.87 19.76 -7.42
N THR A 54 12.49 20.89 -7.09
CA THR A 54 13.36 21.62 -8.00
C THR A 54 14.75 21.73 -7.39
N SER A 55 15.73 22.21 -8.13
CA SER A 55 17.04 22.54 -7.58
C SER A 55 17.58 23.85 -8.11
N ASP A 56 18.32 24.56 -7.25
CA ASP A 56 19.25 25.59 -7.68
C ASP A 56 20.66 24.99 -7.88
N ASN A 57 21.73 25.78 -7.73
CA ASN A 57 23.09 25.29 -7.89
C ASN A 57 23.65 24.53 -6.68
N ILE A 58 23.02 24.58 -5.52
CA ILE A 58 23.53 24.01 -4.26
C ILE A 58 22.44 23.30 -3.45
N ASN A 59 21.17 23.63 -3.70
CA ASN A 59 20.05 23.15 -2.91
C ASN A 59 18.98 22.46 -3.76
N ARG A 60 18.41 21.40 -3.21
CA ARG A 60 17.10 20.85 -3.57
C ARG A 60 16.02 21.63 -2.84
N ILE A 61 14.97 22.01 -3.54
CA ILE A 61 13.87 22.84 -3.05
C ILE A 61 12.58 22.03 -3.21
N LEU A 62 11.91 21.78 -2.08
CA LEU A 62 10.57 21.21 -2.03
C LEU A 62 9.55 22.34 -1.89
N SER A 63 8.53 22.33 -2.75
CA SER A 63 7.31 23.11 -2.53
C SER A 63 6.10 22.19 -2.72
N GLY A 64 5.19 22.14 -1.76
CA GLY A 64 4.02 21.29 -1.85
C GLY A 64 2.96 21.59 -0.78
N ASN A 65 1.87 20.84 -0.84
CA ASN A 65 0.72 21.04 0.05
C ASN A 65 0.52 19.95 1.10
N GLY A 66 1.44 18.99 1.23
CA GLY A 66 1.37 17.93 2.25
C GLY A 66 0.17 17.00 2.13
N ILE A 67 -0.53 17.01 1.00
CA ILE A 67 -1.64 16.09 0.71
C ILE A 67 -1.05 14.80 0.14
N PRO A 68 -1.40 13.61 0.67
CA PRO A 68 -0.92 12.36 0.11
C PRO A 68 -1.47 12.16 -1.32
N ASN A 69 -0.63 11.65 -2.21
CA ASN A 69 -0.99 11.29 -3.60
C ASN A 69 -1.46 9.83 -3.75
N HIS A 70 -1.60 9.12 -2.63
CA HIS A 70 -2.04 7.74 -2.55
C HIS A 70 -3.18 7.63 -1.53
N GLU A 71 -3.90 6.52 -1.56
CA GLU A 71 -5.01 6.29 -0.63
C GLU A 71 -4.55 6.19 0.83
N VAL A 72 -5.47 6.47 1.74
CA VAL A 72 -5.19 6.56 3.18
C VAL A 72 -6.23 5.78 3.98
N GLY A 73 -6.05 5.71 5.30
CA GLY A 73 -7.11 5.23 6.19
C GLY A 73 -8.29 6.21 6.27
N THR A 74 -9.39 5.74 6.85
CA THR A 74 -10.54 6.61 7.10
C THR A 74 -10.20 7.64 8.19
N PHE A 75 -10.28 8.93 7.84
CA PHE A 75 -10.15 10.05 8.75
C PHE A 75 -11.33 11.02 8.60
N PRO A 76 -11.95 11.47 9.71
CA PRO A 76 -11.62 11.14 11.10
C PRO A 76 -12.09 9.73 11.50
N ASN A 77 -11.40 9.12 12.45
CA ASN A 77 -11.77 7.85 13.08
C ASN A 77 -11.94 8.01 14.62
N PRO A 78 -12.44 7.00 15.35
CA PRO A 78 -12.74 7.12 16.78
C PRO A 78 -11.55 7.55 17.66
N ASN A 79 -10.33 7.24 17.23
CA ASN A 79 -9.12 7.46 18.01
C ASN A 79 -8.22 8.57 17.41
N ASN A 80 -8.47 8.97 16.15
CA ASN A 80 -7.98 10.20 15.54
C ASN A 80 -9.15 11.02 14.98
N PRO A 81 -9.61 12.07 15.68
CA PRO A 81 -10.80 12.82 15.31
C PRO A 81 -10.52 13.92 14.27
N ASN A 82 -9.30 13.98 13.71
CA ASN A 82 -8.86 15.04 12.83
C ASN A 82 -9.11 14.68 11.35
N THR A 83 -9.19 15.70 10.50
CA THR A 83 -9.43 15.57 9.05
C THR A 83 -8.24 16.13 8.29
N ILE A 84 -7.85 15.45 7.21
CA ILE A 84 -6.74 15.88 6.35
C ILE A 84 -7.07 17.24 5.73
N SER A 85 -6.09 18.15 5.74
CA SER A 85 -6.19 19.44 5.05
C SER A 85 -4.84 19.85 4.50
N GLU A 86 -4.86 20.71 3.47
CA GLU A 86 -3.65 21.25 2.87
C GLU A 86 -2.77 21.95 3.91
N GLN A 87 -1.48 21.69 3.80
CA GLN A 87 -0.40 22.32 4.55
C GLN A 87 0.39 23.25 3.61
N ASN A 88 1.30 24.04 4.17
CA ASN A 88 2.23 24.84 3.38
C ASN A 88 3.65 24.29 3.56
N VAL A 89 4.07 23.40 2.66
CA VAL A 89 5.38 22.73 2.73
C VAL A 89 6.34 23.48 1.81
N ASN A 90 7.34 24.16 2.36
CA ASN A 90 8.43 24.76 1.58
C ASN A 90 9.74 24.55 2.30
N GLU A 91 10.58 23.68 1.75
CA GLU A 91 11.79 23.21 2.41
C GLU A 91 12.97 23.24 1.46
N THR A 92 14.18 23.32 2.02
CA THR A 92 15.41 23.41 1.26
C THR A 92 16.45 22.48 1.86
N PHE A 93 17.04 21.64 1.03
CA PHE A 93 17.99 20.60 1.38
C PHE A 93 19.27 20.78 0.57
N THR A 94 20.44 20.42 1.11
CA THR A 94 21.67 20.43 0.32
C THR A 94 21.63 19.37 -0.78
N LEU A 95 22.14 19.70 -1.98
CA LEU A 95 22.41 18.71 -3.03
C LEU A 95 23.73 17.95 -2.79
N CYS A 96 24.58 18.48 -1.91
CA CYS A 96 25.91 17.97 -1.61
C CYS A 96 26.01 17.52 -0.13
N PRO A 97 25.35 16.42 0.26
CA PRO A 97 25.35 15.99 1.65
C PRO A 97 26.73 15.45 2.07
N ILE A 98 27.11 15.71 3.32
CA ILE A 98 28.38 15.30 3.92
C ILE A 98 28.15 14.69 5.28
N ILE A 99 28.76 13.55 5.58
CA ILE A 99 28.70 12.95 6.92
C ILE A 99 29.57 13.78 7.87
N VAL A 100 28.94 14.42 8.86
CA VAL A 100 29.62 15.22 9.90
C VAL A 100 29.59 14.55 11.28
N SER A 101 28.71 13.56 11.48
CA SER A 101 28.61 12.79 12.72
C SER A 101 28.57 11.28 12.44
N GLU A 102 29.51 10.54 13.02
CA GLU A 102 29.57 9.07 12.87
C GLU A 102 28.40 8.36 13.57
N ASN A 103 27.88 8.92 14.66
CA ASN A 103 26.75 8.38 15.43
C ASN A 103 25.44 9.14 15.16
N GLY A 104 25.49 10.21 14.36
CA GLY A 104 24.39 11.12 14.12
C GLY A 104 24.08 12.08 15.26
N GLU A 105 23.36 13.14 14.91
CA GLU A 105 22.80 14.11 15.85
C GLU A 105 21.30 13.85 16.00
N PRO A 106 20.74 13.74 17.22
CA PRO A 106 19.31 13.52 17.41
C PRO A 106 18.47 14.64 16.80
N VAL A 107 17.47 14.28 15.99
CA VAL A 107 16.54 15.23 15.35
C VAL A 107 15.12 14.71 15.50
N GLY A 108 14.16 15.62 15.72
CA GLY A 108 12.74 15.28 15.75
C GLY A 108 11.89 16.20 16.63
N GLY A 109 10.58 16.11 16.45
CA GLY A 109 9.57 16.84 17.20
C GLY A 109 8.86 17.95 16.41
N PRO A 110 7.85 18.61 17.02
CA PRO A 110 6.86 19.42 16.30
C PRO A 110 7.40 20.65 15.56
N ALA A 111 8.67 20.99 15.75
CA ALA A 111 9.29 22.18 15.19
C ALA A 111 10.08 21.91 13.90
N ARG A 112 10.45 20.66 13.58
CA ARG A 112 11.30 20.30 12.43
C ARG A 112 11.06 18.88 11.96
N ALA A 113 10.75 18.73 10.67
CA ALA A 113 10.70 17.43 10.01
C ALA A 113 12.11 16.83 9.87
N ILE A 114 12.22 15.52 10.00
CA ILE A 114 13.47 14.80 9.78
C ILE A 114 13.67 14.41 8.29
N ALA A 115 12.56 14.23 7.57
CA ALA A 115 12.53 13.98 6.13
C ALA A 115 11.17 14.32 5.54
N TYR A 116 11.13 14.47 4.22
CA TYR A 116 9.90 14.58 3.44
C TYR A 116 9.85 13.49 2.38
N ALA A 117 8.68 12.88 2.24
CA ALA A 117 8.39 11.97 1.15
C ALA A 117 8.31 12.73 -0.18
N ILE A 118 8.48 12.02 -1.30
CA ILE A 118 8.42 12.60 -2.65
C ILE A 118 7.11 13.35 -2.89
N ASN A 119 6.01 12.93 -2.27
CA ASN A 119 4.70 13.58 -2.37
C ASN A 119 4.49 14.78 -1.43
N SER A 120 5.56 15.32 -0.82
CA SER A 120 5.56 16.40 0.18
C SER A 120 4.98 16.08 1.56
N VAL A 121 4.57 14.83 1.82
CA VAL A 121 4.12 14.41 3.15
C VAL A 121 5.33 14.24 4.09
N LYS A 122 5.19 14.71 5.32
CA LYS A 122 6.26 14.72 6.33
C LYS A 122 6.48 13.33 6.93
N PHE A 123 7.74 12.96 7.17
CA PHE A 123 8.08 11.88 8.10
C PHE A 123 8.31 12.45 9.51
N ASP A 124 7.57 11.96 10.49
CA ASP A 124 7.65 12.37 11.90
C ASP A 124 7.52 11.14 12.80
N PRO A 125 8.55 10.29 12.88
CA PRO A 125 8.44 9.01 13.56
C PRO A 125 8.26 9.16 15.09
N ALA A 126 8.58 10.32 15.66
CA ALA A 126 8.50 10.54 17.11
C ALA A 126 7.12 11.04 17.52
N THR A 127 6.61 10.52 18.64
CA THR A 127 5.38 11.04 19.23
C THR A 127 5.70 12.08 20.30
N ALA A 128 4.72 12.95 20.58
CA ALA A 128 4.75 13.81 21.75
C ALA A 128 4.20 13.10 23.02
N GLY A 129 3.84 11.81 22.88
CA GLY A 129 3.26 11.01 23.94
C GLY A 129 4.28 10.63 25.01
N ARG A 130 3.90 10.78 26.28
CA ARG A 130 4.79 10.47 27.41
C ARG A 130 4.07 9.86 28.60
N CYS A 131 4.81 9.04 29.36
CA CYS A 131 4.39 8.50 30.65
C CYS A 131 5.39 8.81 31.77
N ASN A 132 4.87 8.93 32.99
CA ASN A 132 5.68 8.89 34.22
C ASN A 132 5.79 7.46 34.77
N ASP A 133 6.59 7.29 35.82
CA ASP A 133 6.89 6.00 36.43
C ASP A 133 5.67 5.36 37.11
N GLU A 134 4.64 6.16 37.43
CA GLU A 134 3.35 5.70 37.96
C GLU A 134 2.36 5.22 36.89
N GLY A 135 2.75 5.26 35.61
CA GLY A 135 1.90 4.85 34.49
C GLY A 135 0.81 5.87 34.14
N GLU A 136 1.01 7.14 34.53
CA GLU A 136 0.18 8.24 34.08
C GLU A 136 0.72 8.76 32.74
N CYS A 137 -0.03 8.47 31.68
CA CYS A 137 0.37 8.69 30.31
C CYS A 137 -0.49 9.75 29.61
N SER A 138 0.06 10.37 28.57
CA SER A 138 -0.70 11.23 27.66
C SER A 138 -0.15 11.09 26.25
N LEU A 139 -1.04 11.01 25.26
CA LEU A 139 -0.67 10.85 23.84
C LEU A 139 -0.16 12.14 23.19
N ALA A 140 -0.29 13.30 23.85
CA ALA A 140 0.02 14.60 23.24
C ALA A 140 1.03 15.45 24.03
N GLN A 141 0.80 15.68 25.32
CA GLN A 141 1.67 16.51 26.18
C GLN A 141 1.81 15.86 27.55
N GLY A 142 2.33 14.63 27.57
CA GLY A 142 2.60 13.91 28.81
C GLY A 142 3.79 14.48 29.59
N GLN A 143 3.88 14.05 30.85
CA GLN A 143 5.04 14.28 31.70
C GLN A 143 5.74 12.95 31.93
N GLY A 144 7.04 13.00 32.26
CA GLY A 144 7.84 11.81 32.54
C GLY A 144 8.88 11.51 31.46
N ASN A 145 9.63 10.43 31.70
CA ASN A 145 10.84 10.09 30.96
C ASN A 145 10.61 9.03 29.87
N TRP A 146 9.42 8.45 29.82
CA TRP A 146 9.05 7.37 28.90
C TRP A 146 8.35 7.96 27.69
N ASN A 147 9.03 7.94 26.53
CA ASN A 147 8.45 8.44 25.28
C ASN A 147 7.68 7.30 24.62
N ILE A 148 6.41 7.53 24.32
CA ILE A 148 5.52 6.54 23.72
C ILE A 148 5.86 6.38 22.24
N GLU A 149 5.95 5.15 21.76
CA GLU A 149 6.04 4.89 20.32
C GLU A 149 4.65 4.95 19.67
N ALA A 150 4.58 5.32 18.39
CA ALA A 150 3.32 5.22 17.66
C ALA A 150 3.03 3.77 17.24
N LEU A 151 4.09 2.96 17.08
CA LEU A 151 4.07 1.67 16.41
C LEU A 151 4.72 0.58 17.27
N GLY A 152 4.33 -0.67 17.02
CA GLY A 152 4.93 -1.86 17.66
C GLY A 152 4.28 -2.33 18.95
N HIS A 153 3.13 -1.76 19.31
CA HIS A 153 2.36 -2.17 20.50
C HIS A 153 0.88 -1.82 20.37
N GLU A 154 0.06 -2.42 21.23
CA GLU A 154 -1.39 -2.22 21.25
C GLU A 154 -1.87 -1.32 22.41
N THR A 155 -0.95 -0.76 23.20
CA THR A 155 -1.31 -0.03 24.42
C THR A 155 -1.71 1.41 24.18
N PHE A 156 -1.00 2.09 23.29
CA PHE A 156 -1.23 3.48 22.95
C PHE A 156 -1.58 3.57 21.47
N ASP A 157 -2.63 4.34 21.20
CA ASP A 157 -3.35 4.19 19.95
C ASP A 157 -3.61 5.56 19.34
N PHE A 158 -2.82 5.92 18.33
CA PHE A 158 -2.77 7.26 17.73
C PHE A 158 -3.69 7.43 16.52
N GLY A 159 -4.22 6.32 16.03
CA GLY A 159 -5.21 6.27 14.96
C GLY A 159 -4.60 6.44 13.61
N ASP A 160 -3.36 5.97 13.47
CA ASP A 160 -2.74 5.81 12.19
C ASP A 160 -3.42 4.75 11.33
N ASP A 161 -3.13 4.85 10.05
CA ASP A 161 -3.63 4.01 9.00
C ASP A 161 -2.57 2.99 8.55
N MET A 162 -2.80 2.37 7.39
CA MET A 162 -1.89 1.39 6.81
C MET A 162 -0.56 1.95 6.31
N ASN A 163 -0.46 3.26 6.19
CA ASN A 163 0.79 3.93 5.85
C ASN A 163 1.59 4.27 7.10
N HIS A 164 1.18 3.73 8.26
CA HIS A 164 1.68 4.10 9.58
C HIS A 164 1.61 5.61 9.79
N ALA A 165 0.56 6.25 9.27
CA ALA A 165 0.38 7.69 9.29
C ALA A 165 -0.93 8.10 9.90
N HIS A 166 -0.93 9.26 10.55
CA HIS A 166 -2.14 9.84 11.11
C HIS A 166 -2.22 11.34 10.88
N VAL A 167 -3.36 11.91 11.24
CA VAL A 167 -3.65 13.34 11.03
C VAL A 167 -3.47 14.12 12.33
N GLN A 168 -2.71 15.21 12.30
CA GLN A 168 -2.57 16.13 13.43
C GLN A 168 -3.82 17.01 13.60
N PRO A 169 -4.01 17.67 14.76
CA PRO A 169 -5.08 18.66 14.93
C PRO A 169 -5.05 19.84 13.95
N THR A 170 -3.92 20.08 13.29
CA THR A 170 -3.73 21.07 12.21
C THR A 170 -4.22 20.59 10.84
N GLY A 171 -4.61 19.32 10.72
CA GLY A 171 -4.93 18.65 9.46
C GLY A 171 -3.72 18.08 8.72
N GLU A 172 -2.51 18.18 9.29
CA GLU A 172 -1.30 17.60 8.70
C GLU A 172 -1.31 16.06 8.81
N TYR A 173 -1.43 15.39 7.68
CA TYR A 173 -1.17 13.96 7.54
C TYR A 173 0.35 13.72 7.49
N HIS A 174 0.87 12.74 8.24
CA HIS A 174 2.31 12.47 8.32
C HIS A 174 2.60 11.02 8.68
N TYR A 175 3.74 10.50 8.21
CA TYR A 175 4.16 9.11 8.42
C TYR A 175 5.01 8.96 9.68
N HIS A 176 4.70 7.93 10.47
CA HIS A 176 5.57 7.43 11.55
C HIS A 176 6.47 6.28 11.11
N GLY A 177 6.10 5.57 10.05
CA GLY A 177 6.78 4.36 9.58
C GLY A 177 6.65 4.17 8.08
N ILE A 178 6.59 2.91 7.65
CA ILE A 178 6.55 2.54 6.24
C ILE A 178 5.25 3.05 5.57
N PRO A 179 5.35 3.90 4.54
CA PRO A 179 4.18 4.38 3.82
C PRO A 179 3.78 3.36 2.74
N GLU A 180 3.11 2.27 3.12
CA GLU A 180 2.81 1.13 2.25
C GLU A 180 2.21 1.53 0.91
N LEU A 181 1.17 2.37 0.90
CA LEU A 181 0.49 2.74 -0.33
C LEU A 181 1.25 3.80 -1.14
N LEU A 182 2.18 4.55 -0.53
CA LEU A 182 3.13 5.36 -1.29
C LEU A 182 4.14 4.46 -2.02
N ILE A 183 4.62 3.41 -1.37
CA ILE A 183 5.54 2.44 -1.98
C ILE A 183 4.87 1.76 -3.18
N ASP A 184 3.62 1.32 -3.00
CA ASP A 184 2.82 0.76 -4.08
C ASP A 184 2.60 1.77 -5.22
N PHE A 185 2.34 3.04 -4.88
CA PHE A 185 2.15 4.11 -5.85
C PHE A 185 3.42 4.38 -6.68
N LEU A 186 4.59 4.36 -6.06
CA LEU A 186 5.86 4.63 -6.74
C LEU A 186 6.29 3.47 -7.67
N GLY A 187 5.85 2.23 -7.39
CA GLY A 187 6.28 1.02 -8.11
C GLY A 187 7.76 0.69 -7.85
N ASP A 188 8.29 -0.50 -8.08
CA ASP A 188 7.85 -1.74 -8.71
C ASP A 188 8.53 -2.88 -7.89
N GLU A 189 7.87 -4.01 -7.64
CA GLU A 189 8.14 -5.03 -6.60
C GLU A 189 9.50 -5.78 -6.68
N GLN A 190 10.56 -5.19 -7.25
CA GLN A 190 11.85 -5.84 -7.50
C GLN A 190 13.09 -4.94 -7.27
N GLY A 191 12.94 -3.76 -6.65
CA GLY A 191 14.01 -2.76 -6.50
C GLY A 191 14.08 -2.07 -5.14
N MET A 192 15.17 -1.33 -4.90
CA MET A 192 15.20 -0.33 -3.83
C MET A 192 14.31 0.85 -4.22
N ILE A 193 13.43 1.29 -3.31
CA ILE A 193 12.45 2.36 -3.60
C ILE A 193 12.83 3.62 -2.83
N LEU A 194 13.21 4.67 -3.58
CA LEU A 194 13.51 6.00 -3.05
C LEU A 194 12.19 6.71 -2.71
N VAL A 195 11.86 6.82 -1.43
CA VAL A 195 10.59 7.38 -0.96
C VAL A 195 10.67 8.85 -0.58
N GLY A 196 11.87 9.42 -0.44
CA GLY A 196 12.03 10.83 -0.07
C GLY A 196 13.46 11.26 0.20
N TRP A 197 13.57 12.43 0.83
CA TRP A 197 14.83 13.08 1.17
C TRP A 197 14.85 13.50 2.64
N ALA A 198 15.95 13.19 3.32
CA ALA A 198 16.19 13.63 4.69
C ALA A 198 16.62 15.09 4.73
N SER A 199 16.41 15.73 5.88
CA SER A 199 16.67 17.16 6.06
C SER A 199 18.16 17.55 5.92
N ASP A 200 19.06 16.56 5.97
CA ASP A 200 20.50 16.72 5.73
C ASP A 200 20.94 16.41 4.27
N GLY A 201 19.97 16.19 3.37
CA GLY A 201 20.18 15.98 1.94
C GLY A 201 20.41 14.52 1.52
N PHE A 202 20.54 13.58 2.45
CA PHE A 202 20.68 12.17 2.10
C PHE A 202 19.34 11.53 1.66
N PRO A 203 19.38 10.55 0.74
CA PRO A 203 18.17 9.87 0.28
C PRO A 203 17.57 8.95 1.34
N VAL A 204 16.26 8.74 1.24
CA VAL A 204 15.48 7.86 2.12
C VAL A 204 14.86 6.73 1.30
N TYR A 205 15.22 5.49 1.61
CA TYR A 205 14.66 4.30 0.96
C TYR A 205 13.75 3.52 1.89
N ALA A 206 12.85 2.70 1.34
CA ALA A 206 11.95 1.87 2.12
C ALA A 206 12.26 0.37 1.97
N ARG A 207 12.23 -0.34 3.12
CA ARG A 207 12.22 -1.80 3.31
C ARG A 207 13.41 -2.58 2.76
N TYR A 208 13.69 -2.50 1.46
CA TYR A 208 14.65 -3.36 0.77
C TYR A 208 15.96 -2.65 0.42
N GLY A 209 17.05 -3.42 0.49
CA GLY A 209 18.35 -3.02 -0.01
C GLY A 209 19.21 -4.21 -0.41
N TYR A 210 20.31 -3.95 -1.09
CA TYR A 210 21.26 -4.98 -1.50
C TYR A 210 21.88 -5.72 -0.30
N SER A 211 21.91 -7.06 -0.35
CA SER A 211 22.50 -7.90 0.70
C SER A 211 24.00 -7.65 0.88
N ASP A 212 24.73 -7.36 -0.20
CA ASP A 212 26.05 -6.73 -0.12
C ASP A 212 25.92 -5.24 -0.47
N PRO A 213 26.16 -4.32 0.48
CA PRO A 213 26.03 -2.88 0.23
C PRO A 213 27.00 -2.35 -0.83
N ASN A 214 28.00 -3.11 -1.26
CA ASN A 214 28.96 -2.71 -2.30
C ASN A 214 28.69 -3.36 -3.67
N ASP A 215 27.64 -4.18 -3.80
CA ASP A 215 27.35 -4.92 -5.02
C ASP A 215 25.87 -4.78 -5.42
N SER A 216 25.61 -3.98 -6.45
CA SER A 216 24.27 -3.74 -7.00
C SER A 216 23.70 -4.94 -7.77
N THR A 217 24.47 -6.02 -7.89
CA THR A 217 24.02 -7.31 -8.45
C THR A 217 23.67 -8.33 -7.37
N SER A 218 23.88 -8.00 -6.10
CA SER A 218 23.52 -8.86 -4.98
C SER A 218 22.00 -8.92 -4.79
N GLU A 219 21.53 -9.94 -4.07
CA GLU A 219 20.10 -10.13 -3.79
C GLU A 219 19.55 -8.98 -2.95
N LEU A 220 18.32 -8.55 -3.23
CA LEU A 220 17.61 -7.60 -2.38
C LEU A 220 17.03 -8.31 -1.16
N VAL A 221 17.28 -7.74 0.00
CA VAL A 221 16.82 -8.26 1.30
C VAL A 221 16.13 -7.16 2.09
N SER A 222 15.17 -7.53 2.94
CA SER A 222 14.57 -6.59 3.89
C SER A 222 15.62 -6.24 4.95
N LEU A 223 16.06 -4.98 4.95
CA LEU A 223 17.15 -4.53 5.83
C LEU A 223 16.67 -4.43 7.27
N GLN A 224 17.42 -5.05 8.17
CA GLN A 224 17.07 -5.11 9.58
C GLN A 224 17.75 -3.98 10.36
N PRO A 225 17.03 -3.23 11.21
CA PRO A 225 17.65 -2.30 12.16
C PRO A 225 18.59 -3.01 13.14
N SER A 226 19.62 -2.30 13.60
CA SER A 226 20.51 -2.76 14.68
C SER A 226 20.01 -2.40 16.09
N TRP A 227 18.71 -2.13 16.22
CA TRP A 227 18.05 -1.89 17.50
C TRP A 227 17.27 -3.13 17.91
N LYS A 228 17.39 -3.51 19.18
CA LYS A 228 16.68 -4.66 19.74
C LYS A 228 15.96 -4.29 21.03
N LEU A 229 14.92 -5.05 21.33
CA LEU A 229 14.20 -4.91 22.59
C LEU A 229 15.05 -5.42 23.76
N LYS A 230 15.11 -4.65 24.85
CA LYS A 230 15.80 -5.04 26.08
C LYS A 230 15.11 -6.25 26.73
N GLU A 231 15.90 -7.19 27.25
CA GLU A 231 15.36 -8.34 28.00
C GLU A 231 14.85 -7.96 29.38
N THR A 232 15.44 -6.92 29.99
CA THR A 232 15.08 -6.42 31.32
C THR A 232 14.63 -4.97 31.24
N PRO A 233 13.46 -4.62 31.82
CA PRO A 233 13.00 -3.24 31.85
C PRO A 233 13.91 -2.38 32.72
N ASP A 234 14.07 -1.13 32.30
CA ASP A 234 14.82 -0.12 33.04
C ASP A 234 14.12 0.26 34.36
N GLU A 235 14.88 0.72 35.36
CA GLU A 235 14.34 1.16 36.65
C GLU A 235 13.37 2.34 36.47
N GLY A 236 12.19 2.25 37.07
CA GLY A 236 11.14 3.27 36.94
C GLY A 236 10.22 3.08 35.73
N ARG A 237 10.45 2.08 34.88
CA ARG A 237 9.55 1.80 33.75
C ARG A 237 8.15 1.44 34.23
N PRO A 238 7.09 2.15 33.81
CA PRO A 238 5.73 1.76 34.13
C PRO A 238 5.35 0.51 33.35
N ASP A 239 4.76 -0.47 34.03
CA ASP A 239 4.26 -1.72 33.44
C ASP A 239 2.73 -1.75 33.32
N THR A 240 2.06 -0.71 33.82
CA THR A 240 0.61 -0.62 33.90
C THR A 240 0.17 0.81 33.63
N LEU A 241 -0.75 0.99 32.69
CA LEU A 241 -1.41 2.25 32.39
C LEU A 241 -2.47 2.54 33.45
N THR A 242 -2.25 3.60 34.22
CA THR A 242 -3.14 4.00 35.34
C THR A 242 -4.02 5.18 34.95
N VAL A 243 -3.49 6.10 34.13
CA VAL A 243 -4.20 7.27 33.60
C VAL A 243 -3.78 7.46 32.15
N LEU A 244 -4.73 7.73 31.26
CA LEU A 244 -4.46 8.15 29.89
C LEU A 244 -5.15 9.48 29.59
N GLY A 245 -4.36 10.48 29.18
CA GLY A 245 -4.84 11.79 28.73
C GLY A 245 -4.48 12.08 27.27
N GLY A 246 -5.03 13.16 26.73
CA GLY A 246 -4.56 13.74 25.46
C GLY A 246 -5.07 13.09 24.16
N GLY A 247 -5.96 12.10 24.21
CA GLY A 247 -6.60 11.49 23.03
C GLY A 247 -8.14 11.41 23.14
N PRO A 248 -8.88 11.21 22.03
CA PRO A 248 -10.33 11.04 22.07
C PRO A 248 -10.75 9.74 22.77
N GLY A 249 -11.94 9.75 23.41
CA GLY A 249 -12.63 8.51 23.85
C GLY A 249 -12.23 7.85 25.18
N GLN A 250 -11.44 8.45 26.07
CA GLN A 250 -10.78 7.68 27.13
C GLN A 250 -11.50 7.57 28.50
N THR A 251 -11.69 6.32 28.96
CA THR A 251 -11.57 5.86 30.36
C THR A 251 -11.11 4.41 30.38
N TYR A 252 -9.83 4.12 30.68
CA TYR A 252 -9.40 2.75 30.99
C TYR A 252 -8.29 2.70 32.05
N PRO A 253 -8.63 2.47 33.34
CA PRO A 253 -7.62 2.25 34.37
C PRO A 253 -7.25 0.75 34.49
N ASN A 254 -5.93 0.48 34.50
CA ASN A 254 -5.22 -0.79 34.74
C ASN A 254 -5.04 -1.74 33.54
N ILE A 255 -4.49 -1.23 32.44
CA ILE A 255 -4.06 -2.05 31.29
C ILE A 255 -2.54 -2.28 31.38
N PRO A 256 -2.02 -3.52 31.17
CA PRO A 256 -0.58 -3.75 31.10
C PRO A 256 0.09 -3.00 29.93
N ILE A 257 1.30 -2.49 30.16
CA ILE A 257 2.15 -1.84 29.14
C ILE A 257 3.29 -2.82 28.80
N PRO A 258 3.22 -3.56 27.68
CA PRO A 258 4.25 -4.51 27.29
C PRO A 258 5.55 -3.79 26.90
N MET A 259 6.68 -4.50 26.96
CA MET A 259 7.96 -4.01 26.40
C MET A 259 7.79 -3.68 24.91
N GLY A 260 8.39 -2.59 24.48
CA GLY A 260 8.29 -2.05 23.11
C GLY A 260 7.35 -0.86 23.01
N ALA A 261 6.65 -0.53 24.11
CA ALA A 261 5.76 0.63 24.19
C ALA A 261 6.50 1.97 24.23
N PHE A 262 7.78 1.95 24.64
CA PHE A 262 8.57 3.15 24.80
C PHE A 262 9.85 3.10 24.00
N THR A 263 10.34 4.25 23.51
CA THR A 263 11.65 4.38 22.87
C THR A 263 12.76 3.79 23.73
N GLN A 264 12.66 3.99 25.06
CA GLN A 264 13.63 3.52 26.05
C GLN A 264 13.66 2.00 26.22
N ASP A 265 12.66 1.28 25.71
CA ASP A 265 12.62 -0.19 25.76
C ASP A 265 13.63 -0.84 24.81
N PHE A 266 14.18 -0.05 23.88
CA PHE A 266 15.13 -0.52 22.87
C PHE A 266 16.56 -0.11 23.22
N GLU A 267 17.51 -0.92 22.78
CA GLU A 267 18.94 -0.64 22.84
C GLU A 267 19.59 -0.91 21.48
N TYR A 268 20.54 -0.04 21.12
CA TYR A 268 21.36 -0.23 19.94
C TYR A 268 22.45 -1.26 20.21
N GLU A 269 22.60 -2.23 19.30
CA GLU A 269 23.68 -3.20 19.31
C GLU A 269 24.36 -3.20 17.95
N GLU A 270 25.62 -2.73 17.92
CA GLU A 270 26.40 -2.63 16.69
C GLU A 270 26.49 -4.00 15.97
N ASN A 271 26.14 -4.01 14.67
CA ASN A 271 26.09 -5.22 13.82
C ASN A 271 25.03 -6.25 14.22
N HIS A 272 24.00 -5.87 14.99
CA HIS A 272 22.84 -6.73 15.23
C HIS A 272 22.00 -6.94 13.97
N GLY A 273 21.79 -5.85 13.22
CA GLY A 273 21.15 -5.84 11.92
C GLY A 273 22.08 -5.32 10.82
N ASP A 274 21.50 -4.83 9.74
CA ASP A 274 22.19 -4.31 8.56
C ASP A 274 22.45 -2.79 8.61
N LEU A 275 21.80 -2.10 9.55
CA LEU A 275 21.73 -0.63 9.64
C LEU A 275 22.46 -0.10 10.87
N ASP A 276 22.89 1.16 10.81
CA ASP A 276 23.54 1.85 11.91
C ASP A 276 22.55 2.45 12.92
N GLU A 277 23.07 3.19 13.92
CA GLU A 277 22.28 3.79 14.99
C GLU A 277 21.19 4.76 14.47
N CYS A 278 21.42 5.41 13.33
CA CYS A 278 20.44 6.29 12.67
C CYS A 278 19.59 5.55 11.64
N ASN A 279 19.51 4.22 11.71
CA ASN A 279 18.71 3.42 10.79
C ASN A 279 19.09 3.61 9.31
N GLY A 280 20.37 3.83 9.03
CA GLY A 280 20.89 3.96 7.67
C GLY A 280 22.15 3.15 7.44
N ARG A 281 22.69 3.22 6.22
CA ARG A 281 24.00 2.63 5.89
C ARG A 281 24.60 3.29 4.65
N ILE A 282 25.89 3.07 4.42
CA ILE A 282 26.55 3.40 3.16
C ILE A 282 26.41 2.20 2.22
N GLY A 283 25.95 2.43 1.00
CA GLY A 283 25.94 1.39 -0.03
C GLY A 283 25.48 1.90 -1.39
N VAL A 284 25.62 1.04 -2.39
CA VAL A 284 25.11 1.27 -3.75
C VAL A 284 23.59 1.25 -3.77
N THR A 285 23.02 2.08 -4.63
CA THR A 285 21.57 2.12 -4.92
C THR A 285 21.37 2.31 -6.44
N PRO A 286 20.14 2.17 -6.96
CA PRO A 286 19.88 2.41 -8.39
C PRO A 286 20.31 3.80 -8.88
N GLU A 287 20.10 4.83 -8.06
CA GLU A 287 20.46 6.22 -8.35
C GLU A 287 21.93 6.52 -8.05
N PHE A 288 22.55 5.78 -7.12
CA PHE A 288 23.91 6.00 -6.62
C PHE A 288 24.79 4.74 -6.77
N PRO A 289 25.25 4.42 -7.99
CA PRO A 289 26.02 3.19 -8.26
C PRO A 289 27.42 3.19 -7.64
N ASP A 290 27.98 4.37 -7.33
CA ASP A 290 29.26 4.51 -6.61
C ASP A 290 29.09 4.46 -5.08
N GLY A 291 27.84 4.37 -4.61
CA GLY A 291 27.47 4.32 -3.20
C GLY A 291 27.22 5.69 -2.57
N ILE A 292 26.23 5.73 -1.68
CA ILE A 292 25.90 6.90 -0.86
C ILE A 292 25.49 6.42 0.53
N TYR A 293 25.56 7.30 1.53
CA TYR A 293 24.83 7.07 2.77
C TYR A 293 23.34 7.30 2.55
N TYR A 294 22.50 6.41 3.05
CA TYR A 294 21.04 6.53 2.95
C TYR A 294 20.36 6.04 4.22
N TYR A 295 19.21 6.67 4.53
CA TYR A 295 18.33 6.23 5.62
C TYR A 295 17.33 5.21 5.11
N MET A 296 16.88 4.33 6.01
CA MET A 296 15.86 3.35 5.73
C MET A 296 14.60 3.59 6.57
N VAL A 297 13.44 3.46 5.92
CA VAL A 297 12.17 3.19 6.58
C VAL A 297 12.01 1.66 6.66
N THR A 298 11.81 1.11 7.86
CA THR A 298 11.91 -0.33 8.16
C THR A 298 10.69 -0.86 8.90
N ASP A 299 10.44 -2.17 8.82
CA ASP A 299 9.33 -2.83 9.51
C ASP A 299 9.55 -2.96 11.03
N GLY A 300 10.79 -2.78 11.50
CA GLY A 300 11.17 -2.83 12.92
C GLY A 300 11.60 -1.47 13.47
N PHE A 301 11.58 -1.33 14.80
CA PHE A 301 12.07 -0.14 15.51
C PHE A 301 13.50 0.21 15.06
N PRO A 302 13.81 1.49 14.75
CA PRO A 302 13.02 2.68 15.06
C PRO A 302 11.93 3.04 14.05
N TYR A 303 11.63 2.17 13.09
CA TYR A 303 10.73 2.31 11.93
C TYR A 303 11.18 3.35 10.92
N PHE A 304 11.71 4.47 11.41
CA PHE A 304 12.46 5.44 10.65
C PHE A 304 13.52 6.11 11.52
N THR A 305 14.44 6.84 10.91
CA THR A 305 15.57 7.45 11.62
C THR A 305 15.14 8.38 12.75
N ARG A 306 15.96 8.42 13.83
CA ARG A 306 15.85 9.33 14.97
C ARG A 306 16.99 10.34 15.04
N CYS A 307 17.92 10.28 14.09
CA CYS A 307 19.10 11.13 14.02
C CYS A 307 19.57 11.38 12.59
N LEU A 308 20.24 12.50 12.38
CA LEU A 308 20.84 12.84 11.10
C LEU A 308 22.37 12.81 11.20
N LYS A 309 23.04 12.18 10.24
CA LYS A 309 24.49 12.08 10.14
C LYS A 309 25.10 13.22 9.33
N GLY A 310 24.30 13.84 8.45
CA GLY A 310 24.74 14.91 7.58
C GLY A 310 24.81 16.26 8.26
N ASP A 311 25.44 17.24 7.61
CA ASP A 311 25.29 18.64 8.01
C ASP A 311 23.89 19.12 7.66
N PHE A 312 23.24 19.73 8.64
CA PHE A 312 21.93 20.34 8.46
C PHE A 312 21.94 21.67 9.20
N ASP A 313 21.42 22.70 8.54
CA ASP A 313 21.48 24.04 9.09
C ASP A 313 20.64 24.12 10.38
N ASN A 314 21.32 24.26 11.53
CA ASN A 314 20.68 24.37 12.84
C ASN A 314 19.74 25.60 12.95
N THR A 315 19.74 26.47 11.94
CA THR A 315 18.94 27.70 11.80
C THR A 315 17.60 27.53 11.07
N GLY A 316 17.32 26.38 10.44
CA GLY A 316 16.12 26.17 9.60
C GLY A 316 14.82 25.87 10.35
N GLY A 317 14.45 26.66 11.36
CA GLY A 317 13.19 26.45 12.08
C GLY A 317 12.62 27.76 12.58
N GLY A 318 12.03 28.54 11.68
CA GLY A 318 11.40 29.80 12.02
C GLY A 318 11.12 30.65 10.80
N GLY A 319 9.97 30.40 10.17
CA GLY A 319 9.22 31.34 9.32
C GLY A 319 10.03 32.46 8.65
N GLY A 320 10.60 32.15 7.49
CA GLY A 320 10.91 33.11 6.46
C GLY A 320 10.49 32.48 5.15
N GLY A 321 9.27 32.77 4.68
CA GLY A 321 8.87 32.35 3.34
C GLY A 321 9.83 32.94 2.31
N PRO A 322 10.13 32.22 1.22
CA PRO A 322 10.94 32.77 0.14
C PRO A 322 10.31 34.06 -0.39
N ASP A 323 11.15 35.05 -0.68
CA ASP A 323 10.72 36.25 -1.39
C ASP A 323 10.30 35.84 -2.80
N CYS A 324 9.13 36.29 -3.26
CA CYS A 324 8.55 35.90 -4.55
C CYS A 324 9.43 36.29 -5.76
N GLU A 325 10.53 37.02 -5.56
CA GLU A 325 11.51 37.36 -6.58
C GLU A 325 12.51 36.22 -6.90
N ASP A 326 12.59 35.17 -6.07
CA ASP A 326 13.49 34.02 -6.27
C ASP A 326 12.82 32.85 -7.04
N VAL A 327 11.52 32.95 -7.35
CA VAL A 327 10.80 31.96 -8.17
C VAL A 327 10.97 32.32 -9.66
N PRO A 328 11.54 31.43 -10.51
CA PRO A 328 11.66 31.69 -11.94
C PRO A 328 10.31 31.99 -12.60
N PRO A 329 10.23 32.94 -13.56
CA PRO A 329 8.96 33.28 -14.21
C PRO A 329 8.40 32.08 -14.99
N GLY A 330 7.27 31.52 -14.54
CA GLY A 330 6.59 30.41 -15.23
C GLY A 330 5.76 29.45 -14.36
N ASN A 331 5.90 29.48 -13.04
CA ASN A 331 5.23 28.54 -12.13
C ASN A 331 4.14 29.23 -11.27
N PRO A 332 3.05 28.52 -10.90
CA PRO A 332 1.94 29.09 -10.13
C PRO A 332 2.27 29.21 -8.63
N CYS A 333 2.06 30.40 -8.07
CA CYS A 333 2.00 30.63 -6.62
C CYS A 333 0.53 30.73 -6.18
N CYS A 334 0.14 29.94 -5.18
CA CYS A 334 -1.18 30.01 -4.55
C CYS A 334 -1.14 30.85 -3.27
N GLY A 335 -2.13 31.73 -3.12
CA GLY A 335 -2.41 32.45 -1.87
C GLY A 335 -2.61 33.95 -2.03
N ASP A 336 -3.83 34.34 -2.47
CA ASP A 336 -4.48 35.66 -2.38
C ASP A 336 -4.25 36.82 -3.39
N GLY A 337 -3.60 36.55 -4.53
CA GLY A 337 -4.11 37.03 -5.83
C GLY A 337 -3.63 38.37 -6.41
N ILE A 338 -2.91 38.32 -7.54
CA ILE A 338 -3.50 38.14 -8.88
C ILE A 338 -2.40 37.88 -9.92
N CYS A 339 -2.57 36.80 -10.69
CA CYS A 339 -2.51 36.64 -12.17
C CYS A 339 -2.85 35.15 -12.48
N GLY A 340 -3.88 34.74 -13.24
CA GLY A 340 -5.04 35.41 -13.85
C GLY A 340 -6.00 34.41 -14.54
N GLY A 341 -7.33 34.61 -14.36
CA GLY A 341 -8.42 34.25 -15.29
C GLY A 341 -9.05 32.82 -15.22
N PRO A 342 -10.40 32.67 -15.28
CA PRO A 342 -11.05 31.37 -15.41
C PRO A 342 -11.06 30.83 -16.86
N GLU A 343 -11.05 29.50 -16.98
CA GLU A 343 -11.13 28.68 -18.20
C GLU A 343 -12.17 29.19 -19.24
N THR A 344 -11.84 29.12 -20.53
CA THR A 344 -12.77 29.46 -21.65
C THR A 344 -12.71 28.42 -22.76
N GLU A 345 -13.74 28.33 -23.61
CA GLU A 345 -13.78 27.39 -24.75
C GLU A 345 -12.59 27.51 -25.74
N GLU A 346 -11.77 28.56 -25.64
CA GLU A 346 -10.58 28.77 -26.49
C GLU A 346 -9.23 28.35 -25.85
N ASN A 347 -9.18 27.93 -24.57
CA ASN A 347 -7.94 27.42 -23.93
C ASN A 347 -7.90 25.88 -23.71
N CYS A 348 -8.78 25.14 -24.36
CA CYS A 348 -8.80 23.68 -24.33
C CYS A 348 -7.86 23.10 -25.41
N PRO A 349 -6.80 22.35 -25.07
CA PRO A 349 -6.15 21.50 -26.05
C PRO A 349 -7.09 20.32 -26.32
N GLY A 350 -7.80 20.39 -27.45
CA GLY A 350 -8.41 19.21 -28.05
C GLY A 350 -7.31 18.28 -28.52
N ASP A 351 -6.79 17.44 -27.63
CA ASP A 351 -6.00 16.23 -27.93
C ASP A 351 -5.74 15.34 -26.68
N CYS A 352 -6.67 15.25 -25.73
CA CYS A 352 -6.62 14.21 -24.69
C CYS A 352 -7.30 12.92 -25.17
N ALA A 353 -6.45 12.05 -25.73
CA ALA A 353 -6.50 10.58 -25.72
C ALA A 353 -7.79 9.87 -26.22
N ALA A 354 -7.74 9.42 -27.46
CA ALA A 354 -8.30 8.10 -27.77
C ALA A 354 -7.24 7.02 -27.44
N GLY A 355 -7.54 6.20 -26.42
CA GLY A 355 -7.11 4.80 -26.33
C GLY A 355 -5.85 4.48 -25.52
N ASN A 356 -5.96 4.46 -24.19
CA ASN A 356 -5.60 3.28 -23.37
C ASN A 356 -6.25 3.44 -21.97
N THR A 357 -7.47 2.94 -21.81
CA THR A 357 -8.19 2.69 -20.56
C THR A 357 -7.68 1.42 -19.90
N GLY A 358 -7.20 1.51 -18.65
CA GLY A 358 -6.76 0.34 -17.90
C GLY A 358 -7.86 -0.70 -17.68
N PRO A 359 -7.48 -1.91 -17.22
CA PRO A 359 -8.40 -3.01 -17.00
C PRO A 359 -9.49 -2.63 -16.00
N SER A 360 -10.75 -2.89 -16.29
CA SER A 360 -11.89 -2.59 -15.43
C SER A 360 -12.41 -3.84 -14.70
N LEU A 361 -12.89 -3.67 -13.47
CA LEU A 361 -13.51 -4.75 -12.71
C LEU A 361 -14.93 -5.03 -13.22
N ILE A 362 -15.18 -6.29 -13.59
CA ILE A 362 -16.50 -6.78 -13.99
C ILE A 362 -17.27 -7.31 -12.78
N ASN A 363 -16.58 -8.06 -11.92
CA ASN A 363 -17.21 -8.75 -10.81
C ASN A 363 -16.22 -9.01 -9.67
N PHE A 364 -16.62 -8.68 -8.46
CA PHE A 364 -15.93 -9.07 -7.24
C PHE A 364 -16.87 -9.78 -6.28
N SER A 365 -16.39 -10.87 -5.67
CA SER A 365 -17.07 -11.53 -4.57
C SER A 365 -16.05 -12.11 -3.62
N ILE A 366 -16.08 -11.69 -2.36
CA ILE A 366 -15.36 -12.36 -1.27
C ILE A 366 -16.37 -13.11 -0.42
N TYR A 367 -16.01 -14.31 0.06
CA TYR A 367 -16.94 -15.18 0.78
C TYR A 367 -16.77 -15.09 2.28
N ALA A 368 -16.76 -13.87 2.82
CA ALA A 368 -16.67 -13.62 4.25
C ALA A 368 -17.28 -12.26 4.60
N ASP A 369 -18.31 -12.24 5.45
CA ASP A 369 -18.87 -10.99 6.00
C ASP A 369 -18.22 -10.65 7.36
N THR A 370 -18.14 -11.66 8.23
CA THR A 370 -17.50 -11.58 9.54
C THR A 370 -16.76 -12.88 9.83
N ILE A 371 -15.53 -12.79 10.34
CA ILE A 371 -14.67 -13.92 10.64
C ILE A 371 -14.18 -13.89 12.09
N ASN A 372 -13.84 -15.07 12.61
CA ASN A 372 -13.23 -15.22 13.94
C ASN A 372 -11.92 -15.98 13.75
N THR A 373 -10.82 -15.36 14.15
CA THR A 373 -9.45 -15.84 14.02
C THR A 373 -8.84 -16.17 15.40
N ALA A 374 -9.64 -16.21 16.47
CA ALA A 374 -9.17 -16.37 17.85
C ALA A 374 -8.45 -17.70 18.13
N GLU A 375 -8.90 -18.79 17.48
CA GLU A 375 -8.41 -20.15 17.75
C GLU A 375 -7.66 -20.77 16.56
N GLU A 376 -8.00 -20.40 15.32
CA GLU A 376 -7.38 -20.92 14.10
C GLU A 376 -7.36 -19.88 12.97
N SER A 377 -6.55 -20.12 11.94
CA SER A 377 -6.53 -19.29 10.73
C SER A 377 -7.79 -19.53 9.91
N VAL A 378 -8.25 -18.51 9.19
CA VAL A 378 -9.48 -18.56 8.39
C VAL A 378 -9.15 -18.41 6.92
N SER A 379 -9.39 -19.46 6.13
CA SER A 379 -9.25 -19.39 4.67
C SER A 379 -10.53 -18.82 4.03
N ILE A 380 -10.41 -17.67 3.37
CA ILE A 380 -11.51 -16.98 2.70
C ILE A 380 -11.38 -17.14 1.20
N GLY A 381 -12.41 -17.68 0.55
CA GLY A 381 -12.46 -17.73 -0.90
C GLY A 381 -12.85 -16.37 -1.48
N TYR A 382 -12.27 -16.03 -2.63
CA TYR A 382 -12.67 -14.83 -3.38
C TYR A 382 -12.70 -15.11 -4.88
N ILE A 383 -13.43 -14.27 -5.60
CA ILE A 383 -13.55 -14.26 -7.05
C ILE A 383 -13.37 -12.83 -7.53
N ILE A 384 -12.46 -12.63 -8.48
CA ILE A 384 -12.30 -11.34 -9.15
C ILE A 384 -12.33 -11.59 -10.67
N GLU A 385 -13.18 -10.84 -11.37
CA GLU A 385 -13.35 -10.84 -12.82
C GLU A 385 -13.06 -9.44 -13.33
N ALA A 386 -12.17 -9.31 -14.32
CA ALA A 386 -11.79 -8.03 -14.90
C ALA A 386 -11.74 -8.13 -16.43
N GLU A 387 -11.99 -7.01 -17.11
CA GLU A 387 -11.86 -6.86 -18.56
C GLU A 387 -10.93 -5.71 -18.93
N ASP A 388 -10.18 -5.90 -20.00
CA ASP A 388 -9.40 -4.85 -20.63
C ASP A 388 -10.00 -4.56 -22.01
N SER A 389 -10.44 -3.33 -22.22
CA SER A 389 -11.23 -2.97 -23.40
C SER A 389 -10.37 -2.58 -24.61
N ASP A 390 -9.08 -2.29 -24.41
CA ASP A 390 -8.14 -1.89 -25.46
C ASP A 390 -6.91 -2.78 -25.60
N SER A 391 -6.49 -3.51 -24.57
CA SER A 391 -5.40 -4.47 -24.67
C SER A 391 -5.92 -5.87 -24.96
N TYR A 392 -6.15 -6.15 -26.25
CA TYR A 392 -6.40 -7.50 -26.73
C TYR A 392 -5.08 -8.29 -26.68
N LEU A 393 -5.04 -9.37 -25.87
CA LEU A 393 -3.99 -10.42 -25.88
C LEU A 393 -2.79 -10.22 -24.95
N SER A 394 -2.96 -9.58 -23.80
CA SER A 394 -1.90 -9.37 -22.83
C SER A 394 -2.14 -9.99 -21.46
N ASN A 395 -1.03 -10.26 -20.76
CA ASN A 395 -1.06 -10.69 -19.37
C ASN A 395 -1.33 -9.46 -18.49
N PHE A 396 -2.19 -9.61 -17.48
CA PHE A 396 -2.39 -8.57 -16.47
C PHE A 396 -2.32 -9.21 -15.10
N SER A 397 -1.84 -8.47 -14.11
CA SER A 397 -1.79 -8.91 -12.72
C SER A 397 -3.04 -8.43 -12.00
N LEU A 398 -3.45 -9.22 -11.01
CA LEU A 398 -4.59 -8.91 -10.18
C LEU A 398 -4.24 -9.20 -8.73
N ARG A 399 -4.32 -8.16 -7.92
CA ARG A 399 -3.99 -8.18 -6.51
C ARG A 399 -5.25 -7.92 -5.71
N LEU A 400 -5.63 -8.88 -4.87
CA LEU A 400 -6.57 -8.67 -3.79
C LEU A 400 -5.76 -8.27 -2.57
N ILE A 401 -6.01 -7.07 -2.08
CA ILE A 401 -5.41 -6.58 -0.83
C ILE A 401 -6.54 -6.50 0.19
N ILE A 402 -6.36 -7.16 1.32
CA ILE A 402 -7.23 -7.02 2.49
C ILE A 402 -6.39 -6.41 3.59
N ASN A 403 -6.76 -5.21 4.02
CA ASN A 403 -6.00 -4.45 5.00
C ASN A 403 -6.91 -4.00 6.14
N GLY A 404 -6.50 -4.31 7.37
CA GLY A 404 -7.25 -3.97 8.56
C GLY A 404 -6.43 -4.22 9.82
N GLY A 405 -6.99 -3.83 10.95
CA GLY A 405 -6.30 -3.79 12.23
C GLY A 405 -7.13 -3.02 13.23
N PRO A 406 -6.91 -3.17 14.54
CA PRO A 406 -7.76 -2.54 15.54
C PRO A 406 -7.49 -1.05 15.63
N MET A 407 -6.40 -0.59 14.99
CA MET A 407 -5.86 0.74 14.73
C MET A 407 -4.45 0.57 14.16
N ASN A 408 -3.99 1.48 13.32
CA ASN A 408 -2.59 1.55 12.86
C ASN A 408 -2.24 0.43 11.86
N GLY A 409 -2.87 0.47 10.67
CA GLY A 409 -2.99 -0.57 9.63
C GLY A 409 -1.76 -1.38 9.20
N GLY A 410 -1.11 -2.10 10.11
CA GLY A 410 0.08 -2.89 9.82
C GLY A 410 -0.18 -4.28 9.24
N GLU A 411 -1.41 -4.81 9.29
CA GLU A 411 -1.69 -6.13 8.72
C GLU A 411 -2.29 -5.99 7.31
N MET A 412 -1.44 -6.29 6.32
CA MET A 412 -1.83 -6.44 4.93
C MET A 412 -1.79 -7.91 4.54
N LEU A 413 -2.91 -8.42 4.02
CA LEU A 413 -2.94 -9.72 3.36
C LEU A 413 -3.13 -9.48 1.87
N GLU A 414 -2.17 -9.97 1.10
CA GLU A 414 -2.22 -9.90 -0.34
C GLU A 414 -2.44 -11.29 -0.93
N SER A 415 -3.25 -11.35 -1.97
CA SER A 415 -3.28 -12.50 -2.87
C SER A 415 -3.22 -12.00 -4.30
N SER A 416 -2.09 -12.27 -4.94
CA SER A 416 -1.82 -11.92 -6.33
C SER A 416 -1.96 -13.12 -7.26
N GLY A 417 -2.24 -12.85 -8.53
CA GLY A 417 -2.23 -13.88 -9.58
C GLY A 417 -2.00 -13.27 -10.96
N ASP A 418 -1.22 -13.99 -11.76
CA ASP A 418 -0.96 -13.64 -13.17
C ASP A 418 -1.96 -14.34 -14.09
N PHE A 419 -2.40 -13.63 -15.13
CA PHE A 419 -3.22 -14.22 -16.18
C PHE A 419 -2.43 -14.45 -17.46
N ASP A 420 -2.62 -15.64 -18.06
CA ASP A 420 -2.12 -16.00 -19.38
C ASP A 420 -3.30 -16.44 -20.25
N THR A 421 -4.10 -15.46 -20.70
CA THR A 421 -5.26 -15.75 -21.56
C THR A 421 -5.47 -14.66 -22.59
N GLY A 422 -5.33 -15.00 -23.87
CA GLY A 422 -5.63 -14.12 -25.01
C GLY A 422 -7.13 -13.82 -25.21
N LEU A 423 -7.79 -13.27 -24.19
CA LEU A 423 -9.22 -12.95 -24.11
C LEU A 423 -9.42 -11.55 -23.51
N MET A 424 -10.55 -10.90 -23.82
CA MET A 424 -10.92 -9.56 -23.34
C MET A 424 -11.20 -9.49 -21.84
N SER A 425 -11.42 -10.63 -21.18
CA SER A 425 -11.71 -10.70 -19.76
C SER A 425 -11.12 -11.95 -19.12
N SER A 426 -10.76 -11.83 -17.86
CA SER A 426 -10.17 -12.89 -17.06
C SER A 426 -10.80 -13.01 -15.67
N LEU A 427 -10.65 -14.17 -15.06
CA LEU A 427 -11.30 -14.55 -13.80
C LEU A 427 -10.34 -15.31 -12.89
N ILE A 428 -9.98 -14.74 -11.74
CA ILE A 428 -9.30 -15.43 -10.65
C ILE A 428 -10.32 -15.96 -9.65
N ILE A 429 -10.06 -17.17 -9.16
CA ILE A 429 -10.65 -17.67 -7.93
C ILE A 429 -9.49 -18.07 -7.04
N GLY A 430 -9.34 -17.37 -5.94
CA GLY A 430 -8.28 -17.60 -4.97
C GLY A 430 -8.84 -17.91 -3.59
N VAL A 431 -7.92 -18.23 -2.70
CA VAL A 431 -8.17 -18.36 -1.27
C VAL A 431 -7.09 -17.55 -0.58
N ILE A 432 -7.50 -16.59 0.24
CA ILE A 432 -6.60 -15.83 1.10
C ILE A 432 -6.70 -16.41 2.52
N GLU A 433 -5.57 -16.74 3.13
CA GLU A 433 -5.54 -17.23 4.50
C GLU A 433 -5.36 -16.07 5.45
N ILE A 434 -6.31 -15.90 6.36
CA ILE A 434 -6.24 -14.92 7.43
C ILE A 434 -5.63 -15.59 8.66
N PRO A 435 -4.45 -15.16 9.14
CA PRO A 435 -3.74 -15.81 10.23
C PRO A 435 -4.56 -15.97 11.52
N THR A 436 -4.15 -16.91 12.37
CA THR A 436 -4.69 -17.00 13.73
C THR A 436 -4.24 -15.77 14.53
N GLY A 437 -5.14 -15.18 15.30
CA GLY A 437 -4.86 -13.99 16.10
C GLY A 437 -4.96 -12.68 15.31
N THR A 438 -5.38 -12.71 14.03
CA THR A 438 -5.61 -11.51 13.23
C THR A 438 -6.53 -10.53 13.94
N THR A 439 -6.24 -9.25 13.76
CA THR A 439 -6.78 -8.24 14.65
C THR A 439 -8.24 -7.89 14.40
N GLU A 440 -9.00 -7.66 15.48
CA GLU A 440 -10.43 -7.34 15.41
C GLU A 440 -10.66 -5.98 14.73
N GLY A 441 -11.70 -5.87 13.89
CA GLY A 441 -12.06 -4.60 13.27
C GLY A 441 -12.59 -4.73 11.84
N HIS A 442 -12.71 -3.57 11.18
CA HIS A 442 -13.01 -3.48 9.75
C HIS A 442 -11.73 -3.67 8.95
N TRP A 443 -11.78 -4.61 8.01
CA TRP A 443 -10.71 -4.92 7.09
C TRP A 443 -11.16 -4.57 5.70
N ASN A 444 -10.61 -3.49 5.17
CA ASN A 444 -10.97 -2.95 3.88
C ASN A 444 -10.42 -3.83 2.77
N ILE A 445 -11.15 -3.85 1.66
CA ILE A 445 -10.78 -4.61 0.48
C ILE A 445 -10.38 -3.64 -0.62
N ARG A 446 -9.25 -3.93 -1.24
CA ARG A 446 -8.74 -3.25 -2.42
C ARG A 446 -8.46 -4.26 -3.52
N ILE A 447 -8.74 -3.85 -4.75
CA ILE A 447 -8.41 -4.62 -5.95
C ILE A 447 -7.54 -3.75 -6.85
N VAL A 448 -6.32 -4.22 -7.10
CA VAL A 448 -5.42 -3.61 -8.08
C VAL A 448 -5.37 -4.50 -9.31
N LEU A 449 -5.69 -3.92 -10.45
CA LEU A 449 -5.61 -4.55 -11.77
C LEU A 449 -4.52 -3.82 -12.56
N GLU A 450 -3.60 -4.55 -13.17
CA GLU A 450 -2.49 -3.94 -13.92
C GLU A 450 -2.24 -4.68 -15.21
N ASP A 451 -2.36 -4.01 -16.36
CA ASP A 451 -2.09 -4.60 -17.67
C ASP A 451 -0.59 -4.77 -17.97
N ASP A 452 -0.26 -5.41 -19.10
CA ASP A 452 1.13 -5.61 -19.55
C ASP A 452 1.85 -4.33 -19.99
N LEU A 453 1.10 -3.23 -20.13
CA LEU A 453 1.58 -1.90 -20.45
C LEU A 453 1.79 -1.05 -19.19
N GLY A 454 1.54 -1.61 -17.99
CA GLY A 454 1.68 -0.95 -16.69
C GLY A 454 0.55 0.03 -16.36
N VAL A 455 -0.58 -0.02 -17.07
CA VAL A 455 -1.77 0.77 -16.77
C VAL A 455 -2.51 0.11 -15.62
N ILE A 456 -2.67 0.85 -14.52
CA ILE A 456 -3.30 0.36 -13.29
C ILE A 456 -4.73 0.89 -13.18
N THR A 457 -5.63 0.00 -12.79
CA THR A 457 -6.92 0.34 -12.18
C THR A 457 -6.88 -0.12 -10.73
N ASN A 458 -6.86 0.84 -9.82
CA ASN A 458 -6.90 0.61 -8.38
C ASN A 458 -8.33 0.91 -7.91
N LEU A 459 -8.96 -0.06 -7.25
CA LEU A 459 -10.34 0.05 -6.77
C LEU A 459 -10.29 -0.05 -5.25
N GLY A 460 -10.47 1.09 -4.61
CA GLY A 460 -10.59 1.18 -3.16
C GLY A 460 -11.99 0.77 -2.67
N PRO A 461 -12.22 0.76 -1.36
CA PRO A 461 -13.49 0.37 -0.77
C PRO A 461 -14.70 1.15 -1.32
N ASN A 462 -14.52 2.43 -1.64
CA ASN A 462 -15.57 3.28 -2.20
C ASN A 462 -15.88 2.96 -3.66
N ASP A 463 -14.86 2.65 -4.48
CA ASP A 463 -15.10 2.21 -5.86
C ASP A 463 -15.84 0.88 -5.91
N LEU A 464 -15.47 -0.04 -5.01
CA LEU A 464 -16.17 -1.30 -4.85
C LEU A 464 -17.62 -1.08 -4.40
N GLU A 465 -17.87 -0.22 -3.41
CA GLU A 465 -19.23 0.10 -2.95
C GLU A 465 -20.06 0.77 -4.04
N ASN A 466 -19.49 1.74 -4.77
CA ASN A 466 -20.13 2.42 -5.90
C ASN A 466 -20.52 1.42 -7.01
N GLN A 467 -19.75 0.34 -7.16
CA GLN A 467 -20.03 -0.77 -8.06
C GLN A 467 -20.92 -1.87 -7.45
N ASN A 468 -21.41 -1.69 -6.21
CA ASN A 468 -22.20 -2.63 -5.42
C ASN A 468 -21.47 -3.95 -5.10
N PHE A 469 -20.15 -3.90 -5.00
CA PHE A 469 -19.34 -4.99 -4.49
C PHE A 469 -19.11 -4.85 -2.99
N GLN A 470 -18.82 -6.00 -2.36
CA GLN A 470 -18.37 -6.00 -0.98
C GLN A 470 -17.02 -5.30 -0.89
N ASN A 471 -16.86 -4.40 0.07
CA ASN A 471 -15.69 -3.53 0.19
C ASN A 471 -14.94 -3.68 1.53
N TYR A 472 -15.42 -4.53 2.43
CA TYR A 472 -14.74 -4.90 3.68
C TYR A 472 -15.13 -6.30 4.16
N ILE A 473 -14.31 -6.87 5.04
CA ILE A 473 -14.65 -7.99 5.95
C ILE A 473 -14.55 -7.51 7.40
N TYR A 474 -15.26 -8.15 8.32
CA TYR A 474 -15.17 -7.82 9.75
C TYR A 474 -14.48 -8.93 10.54
N VAL A 475 -13.43 -8.62 11.30
CA VAL A 475 -12.80 -9.58 12.22
C VAL A 475 -13.38 -9.37 13.61
N ASN A 476 -14.00 -10.41 14.18
CA ASN A 476 -14.63 -10.37 15.49
C ASN A 476 -14.40 -11.68 16.26
N ASN A 477 -13.45 -11.61 17.19
CA ASN A 477 -13.01 -12.73 18.02
C ASN A 477 -13.86 -12.87 19.30
N ALA A 478 -14.67 -11.85 19.64
CA ALA A 478 -15.65 -11.92 20.73
C ALA A 478 -16.84 -12.88 20.46
N ILE A 479 -17.02 -13.37 19.22
CA ILE A 479 -18.06 -14.36 18.88
C ILE A 479 -17.57 -15.78 19.18
N LEU A 480 -17.51 -16.13 20.47
CA LEU A 480 -17.40 -17.54 20.89
C LEU A 480 -18.74 -18.26 20.62
N GLY A 481 -18.88 -18.99 19.51
CA GLY A 481 -19.95 -19.99 19.40
C GLY A 481 -20.53 -20.41 18.05
N SER A 482 -20.00 -20.01 16.90
CA SER A 482 -20.44 -20.60 15.63
C SER A 482 -19.27 -20.96 14.73
N ASN A 483 -18.98 -22.26 14.64
CA ASN A 483 -18.21 -22.83 13.54
C ASN A 483 -18.95 -22.50 12.23
N TYR A 484 -18.56 -21.41 11.57
CA TYR A 484 -18.94 -21.16 10.19
C TYR A 484 -18.11 -22.12 9.34
N GLU A 485 -18.64 -23.31 9.07
CA GLU A 485 -18.10 -24.08 7.96
C GLU A 485 -18.38 -23.29 6.67
N ASN A 486 -17.30 -22.90 5.98
CA ASN A 486 -17.26 -22.23 4.67
C ASN A 486 -17.81 -23.15 3.55
N VAL A 487 -19.07 -23.55 3.71
CA VAL A 487 -19.85 -24.32 2.75
C VAL A 487 -20.79 -23.33 2.04
N PRO A 488 -20.84 -23.32 0.69
CA PRO A 488 -21.73 -22.43 -0.03
C PRO A 488 -23.16 -22.59 0.47
N LYS A 489 -23.88 -21.50 0.76
CA LYS A 489 -25.24 -21.57 1.33
C LYS A 489 -26.30 -22.05 0.31
N GLN A 490 -25.95 -22.08 -0.97
CA GLN A 490 -26.85 -22.41 -2.07
C GLN A 490 -26.14 -23.18 -3.19
N TYR A 491 -26.93 -23.93 -3.97
CA TYR A 491 -26.45 -24.55 -5.21
C TYR A 491 -26.22 -23.46 -6.27
N LEU A 492 -25.09 -23.52 -6.99
CA LEU A 492 -24.76 -22.56 -8.05
C LEU A 492 -24.13 -23.28 -9.26
N LEU A 493 -24.47 -22.83 -10.47
CA LEU A 493 -23.77 -23.18 -11.71
C LEU A 493 -23.22 -21.91 -12.37
N HIS A 494 -21.89 -21.80 -12.47
CA HIS A 494 -21.26 -20.67 -13.16
C HIS A 494 -21.30 -20.85 -14.67
N GLN A 495 -21.18 -19.74 -15.39
CA GLN A 495 -20.92 -19.76 -16.82
C GLN A 495 -19.59 -20.50 -17.09
N ASN A 496 -19.52 -21.26 -18.18
CA ASN A 496 -18.26 -21.93 -18.55
C ASN A 496 -17.22 -20.88 -18.94
N TYR A 497 -15.95 -21.07 -18.55
CA TYR A 497 -14.85 -20.19 -18.95
C TYR A 497 -13.68 -20.99 -19.55
N PRO A 498 -13.13 -20.57 -20.70
CA PRO A 498 -13.60 -19.45 -21.52
C PRO A 498 -14.97 -19.71 -22.17
N ASN A 499 -15.66 -18.66 -22.64
CA ASN A 499 -16.87 -18.75 -23.47
C ASN A 499 -17.04 -17.46 -24.32
N PRO A 500 -16.79 -17.47 -25.64
CA PRO A 500 -16.52 -18.65 -26.46
C PRO A 500 -15.20 -19.37 -26.12
N PHE A 501 -15.11 -20.68 -26.37
CA PHE A 501 -13.93 -21.51 -26.02
C PHE A 501 -13.35 -22.25 -27.23
N ASN A 502 -12.07 -22.64 -27.16
CA ASN A 502 -11.40 -23.45 -28.18
C ASN A 502 -10.24 -24.29 -27.60
N PRO A 503 -10.26 -25.63 -27.67
CA PRO A 503 -11.42 -26.51 -27.53
C PRO A 503 -11.72 -26.85 -26.06
N ILE A 504 -11.00 -26.25 -25.09
CA ILE A 504 -11.11 -26.56 -23.66
C ILE A 504 -11.87 -25.44 -22.94
N THR A 505 -12.84 -25.82 -22.11
CA THR A 505 -13.55 -24.92 -21.20
C THR A 505 -13.74 -25.57 -19.84
N THR A 506 -13.83 -24.76 -18.79
CA THR A 506 -14.03 -25.18 -17.41
C THR A 506 -15.44 -24.84 -16.95
N LEU A 507 -16.11 -25.80 -16.32
CA LEU A 507 -17.45 -25.69 -15.76
C LEU A 507 -17.32 -25.73 -14.24
N LYS A 508 -17.69 -24.64 -13.56
CA LYS A 508 -17.59 -24.50 -12.10
C LYS A 508 -18.99 -24.54 -11.46
N TYR A 509 -19.12 -25.19 -10.30
CA TYR A 509 -20.39 -25.33 -9.57
C TYR A 509 -20.18 -25.45 -8.05
N ALA A 510 -21.19 -25.03 -7.27
CA ALA A 510 -21.16 -25.03 -5.81
C ALA A 510 -22.22 -25.98 -5.22
N LEU A 511 -21.86 -26.71 -4.15
CA LEU A 511 -22.75 -27.65 -3.46
C LEU A 511 -22.86 -27.31 -1.97
N PRO A 512 -24.05 -26.91 -1.47
CA PRO A 512 -24.26 -26.60 -0.05
C PRO A 512 -24.21 -27.82 0.87
N GLU A 513 -24.34 -29.01 0.31
CA GLU A 513 -24.30 -30.27 1.02
C GLU A 513 -23.82 -31.38 0.08
N ALA A 514 -23.42 -32.52 0.64
CA ALA A 514 -22.97 -33.67 -0.14
C ALA A 514 -24.12 -34.31 -0.94
N ALA A 515 -24.18 -34.03 -2.24
CA ALA A 515 -25.28 -34.41 -3.13
C ALA A 515 -24.84 -35.23 -4.35
N PHE A 516 -25.81 -35.89 -5.01
CA PHE A 516 -25.58 -36.58 -6.28
C PHE A 516 -25.65 -35.57 -7.42
N VAL A 517 -24.57 -35.44 -8.20
CA VAL A 517 -24.44 -34.43 -9.25
C VAL A 517 -24.38 -35.09 -10.61
N LYS A 518 -25.19 -34.58 -11.54
CA LYS A 518 -25.13 -34.94 -12.96
C LYS A 518 -24.91 -33.68 -13.80
N ILE A 519 -23.79 -33.63 -14.52
CA ILE A 519 -23.49 -32.54 -15.47
C ILE A 519 -23.46 -33.11 -16.89
N THR A 520 -24.31 -32.59 -17.76
CA THR A 520 -24.48 -33.07 -19.13
C THR A 520 -24.41 -31.91 -20.12
N VAL A 521 -23.67 -32.10 -21.21
CA VAL A 521 -23.57 -31.18 -22.35
C VAL A 521 -24.54 -31.62 -23.45
N PHE A 522 -25.23 -30.66 -24.06
CA PHE A 522 -26.23 -30.83 -25.11
C PHE A 522 -25.91 -29.96 -26.33
N ASP A 523 -26.32 -30.40 -27.51
CA ASP A 523 -26.32 -29.59 -28.73
C ASP A 523 -27.56 -28.68 -28.81
N MET A 524 -27.64 -27.82 -29.85
CA MET A 524 -28.80 -26.94 -30.07
C MET A 524 -30.13 -27.68 -30.31
N SER A 525 -30.08 -28.97 -30.66
CA SER A 525 -31.28 -29.81 -30.85
C SER A 525 -31.70 -30.52 -29.55
N GLY A 526 -30.96 -30.32 -28.46
CA GLY A 526 -31.19 -30.97 -27.17
C GLY A 526 -30.63 -32.40 -27.08
N ASN A 527 -29.85 -32.86 -28.06
CA ASN A 527 -29.23 -34.18 -27.97
C ASN A 527 -28.05 -34.14 -26.99
N THR A 528 -27.91 -35.18 -26.17
CA THR A 528 -26.77 -35.33 -25.28
C THR A 528 -25.48 -35.55 -26.06
N VAL A 529 -24.52 -34.65 -25.86
CA VAL A 529 -23.18 -34.70 -26.44
C VAL A 529 -22.22 -35.45 -25.53
N LYS A 530 -22.16 -35.05 -24.26
CA LYS A 530 -21.27 -35.66 -23.26
C LYS A 530 -21.84 -35.57 -21.85
N THR A 531 -21.67 -36.61 -21.05
CA THR A 531 -21.88 -36.53 -19.59
C THR A 531 -20.54 -36.40 -18.90
N LEU A 532 -20.36 -35.30 -18.16
CA LEU A 532 -19.08 -34.94 -17.53
C LEU A 532 -18.97 -35.40 -16.09
N VAL A 533 -20.10 -35.36 -15.36
CA VAL A 533 -20.21 -35.83 -13.98
C VAL A 533 -21.50 -36.62 -13.85
N ASN A 534 -21.45 -37.75 -13.12
CA ASN A 534 -22.62 -38.57 -12.81
C ASN A 534 -22.36 -39.41 -11.55
N GLU A 535 -22.09 -38.73 -10.43
CA GLU A 535 -21.68 -39.37 -9.18
C GLU A 535 -21.99 -38.50 -7.96
N ARG A 536 -21.82 -39.04 -6.75
CA ARG A 536 -21.96 -38.29 -5.50
C ARG A 536 -20.72 -37.44 -5.23
N LYS A 537 -20.91 -36.17 -4.89
CA LYS A 537 -19.83 -35.22 -4.56
C LYS A 537 -20.02 -34.69 -3.13
N SER A 538 -18.92 -34.33 -2.47
CA SER A 538 -18.96 -33.63 -1.17
C SER A 538 -19.46 -32.19 -1.34
N SER A 539 -19.88 -31.57 -0.25
CA SER A 539 -20.12 -30.11 -0.19
C SER A 539 -18.86 -29.33 -0.57
N GLY A 540 -19.05 -28.06 -0.94
CA GLY A 540 -18.01 -27.12 -1.35
C GLY A 540 -18.04 -26.77 -2.84
N PHE A 541 -17.08 -25.97 -3.25
CA PHE A 541 -16.91 -25.52 -4.63
C PHE A 541 -16.17 -26.59 -5.47
N LYS A 542 -16.58 -26.77 -6.72
CA LYS A 542 -16.07 -27.83 -7.63
C LYS A 542 -15.88 -27.29 -9.05
N SER A 543 -14.95 -27.89 -9.80
CA SER A 543 -14.72 -27.60 -11.22
C SER A 543 -14.56 -28.88 -12.06
N ILE A 544 -14.94 -28.83 -13.34
CA ILE A 544 -14.73 -29.91 -14.31
C ILE A 544 -14.41 -29.33 -15.69
N GLN A 545 -13.43 -29.88 -16.40
CA GLN A 545 -13.07 -29.43 -17.74
C GLN A 545 -13.79 -30.24 -18.83
N TRP A 546 -14.19 -29.57 -19.91
CA TRP A 546 -14.67 -30.17 -21.14
C TRP A 546 -13.78 -29.76 -22.31
N ASN A 547 -13.29 -30.76 -23.04
CA ASN A 547 -12.36 -30.60 -24.17
C ASN A 547 -13.03 -30.72 -25.54
N ALA A 548 -14.28 -30.24 -25.68
CA ALA A 548 -15.06 -30.30 -26.90
C ALA A 548 -15.17 -31.70 -27.54
N THR A 549 -15.23 -32.76 -26.73
CA THR A 549 -15.46 -34.13 -27.23
C THR A 549 -16.84 -34.65 -26.87
N ASN A 550 -17.38 -35.57 -27.66
CA ASN A 550 -18.57 -36.34 -27.33
C ASN A 550 -18.25 -37.54 -26.41
N ASN A 551 -19.26 -38.32 -26.02
CA ASN A 551 -19.09 -39.54 -25.20
C ASN A 551 -18.19 -40.62 -25.84
N GLN A 552 -17.93 -40.57 -27.16
CA GLN A 552 -17.03 -41.49 -27.87
C GLN A 552 -15.59 -40.94 -27.96
N GLY A 553 -15.32 -39.79 -27.32
CA GLY A 553 -14.01 -39.13 -27.36
C GLY A 553 -13.73 -38.39 -28.66
N GLN A 554 -14.71 -38.26 -29.57
CA GLN A 554 -14.53 -37.58 -30.85
C GLN A 554 -14.79 -36.07 -30.70
N PRO A 555 -13.99 -35.20 -31.34
CA PRO A 555 -14.23 -33.76 -31.35
C PRO A 555 -15.62 -33.41 -31.93
N VAL A 556 -16.27 -32.40 -31.36
CA VAL A 556 -17.56 -31.88 -31.85
C VAL A 556 -17.35 -30.64 -32.70
N SER A 557 -18.34 -30.31 -33.56
CA SER A 557 -18.25 -29.15 -34.45
C SER A 557 -18.38 -27.83 -33.70
N GLY A 558 -17.71 -26.77 -34.15
CA GLY A 558 -17.93 -25.41 -33.65
C GLY A 558 -19.41 -25.01 -33.73
N GLY A 559 -19.88 -24.26 -32.73
CA GLY A 559 -21.29 -23.91 -32.59
C GLY A 559 -21.73 -23.72 -31.14
N VAL A 560 -23.04 -23.56 -30.95
CA VAL A 560 -23.65 -23.35 -29.63
C VAL A 560 -23.96 -24.69 -28.98
N TYR A 561 -23.59 -24.81 -27.71
CA TYR A 561 -23.87 -25.94 -26.84
C TYR A 561 -24.55 -25.45 -25.56
N PHE A 562 -25.16 -26.37 -24.81
CA PHE A 562 -25.69 -26.08 -23.49
C PHE A 562 -25.11 -27.08 -22.50
N PHE A 563 -24.89 -26.68 -21.25
CA PHE A 563 -24.62 -27.63 -20.18
C PHE A 563 -25.63 -27.44 -19.07
N THR A 564 -26.07 -28.56 -18.51
CA THR A 564 -27.02 -28.60 -17.40
C THR A 564 -26.38 -29.32 -16.24
N ILE A 565 -26.47 -28.73 -15.05
CA ILE A 565 -26.26 -29.44 -13.79
C ILE A 565 -27.60 -29.87 -13.22
N GLN A 566 -27.65 -31.07 -12.67
CA GLN A 566 -28.76 -31.57 -11.87
C GLN A 566 -28.21 -32.12 -10.56
N SER A 567 -28.72 -31.61 -9.44
CA SER A 567 -28.41 -32.07 -8.09
C SER A 567 -29.64 -31.97 -7.19
N GLY A 568 -30.28 -33.09 -6.87
CA GLY A 568 -31.57 -33.09 -6.17
C GLY A 568 -32.65 -32.34 -6.97
N ASN A 569 -33.22 -31.28 -6.37
CA ASN A 569 -34.21 -30.40 -7.01
C ASN A 569 -33.57 -29.25 -7.80
N PHE A 570 -32.27 -29.02 -7.65
CA PHE A 570 -31.57 -27.95 -8.36
C PHE A 570 -31.25 -28.40 -9.79
N VAL A 571 -31.75 -27.63 -10.77
CA VAL A 571 -31.47 -27.80 -12.19
C VAL A 571 -31.18 -26.42 -12.77
N GLU A 572 -29.96 -26.23 -13.29
CA GLU A 572 -29.57 -24.99 -13.95
C GLU A 572 -28.88 -25.32 -15.29
N THR A 573 -29.15 -24.51 -16.31
CA THR A 573 -28.61 -24.69 -17.66
C THR A 573 -27.96 -23.40 -18.14
N LYS A 574 -26.77 -23.51 -18.74
CA LYS A 574 -26.00 -22.38 -19.28
C LYS A 574 -25.60 -22.67 -20.73
N LYS A 575 -25.41 -21.60 -21.52
CA LYS A 575 -25.09 -21.65 -22.96
C LYS A 575 -23.59 -21.50 -23.17
N MET A 576 -22.98 -22.35 -23.97
CA MET A 576 -21.56 -22.28 -24.38
C MET A 576 -21.44 -22.09 -25.88
N ILE A 577 -20.34 -21.51 -26.34
CA ILE A 577 -20.02 -21.27 -27.74
C ILE A 577 -18.63 -21.86 -28.01
N LEU A 578 -18.55 -22.90 -28.82
CA LEU A 578 -17.29 -23.49 -29.27
C LEU A 578 -16.84 -22.79 -30.55
N LEU A 579 -15.67 -22.17 -30.52
CA LEU A 579 -14.97 -21.65 -31.71
C LEU A 579 -14.21 -22.78 -32.41
N LYS A 580 -13.97 -22.60 -33.70
CA LYS A 580 -13.19 -23.53 -34.52
C LYS A 580 -11.89 -22.89 -34.96
#